data_AF-A0A922N611-F1
#
_entry.id   AF-A0A922N611-F1
#
_cell.length_a   1.000
_cell.length_b   1.000
_cell.length_c   1.000
_cell.angle_alpha   90.00
_cell.angle_beta   90.00
_cell.angle_gamma   90.00
#
_symmetry.space_group_name_H-M   'P 1'
#
loop_
_entity.id
_entity.type
_entity.pdbx_description
1 polymer ?
#
loop_
_entity_poly.entity_id
_entity_poly.type
_entity_poly.pdbx_seq_one_letter_code
_entity_poly.pdbx_strand_id
1 'polypeptide(L)'
;MPCLLYGAEAWFEGRTKNPLTNRSDQPPVVSTRISWHLKALNQTLTITARAILPAWKTYPGWALFRDAGLPSALIMLEEAKLRFALHLQVVDKNHPLTARIKISVIPKGRGAGGLQKPHSKVQRLGLILPTIPRHTLIAPHYSPGCRTDPTNGIAKAEAAKSFTKWWDTLTNQDVTIFSDGSEQRTHGERFVTYGYAIYQAQTQIAIGRGSLNPQSHVFDAEAVGAWRGLQHAIRLAPHGHRRLWMCIDSTSVIWGIRGNAPTSSQWAFLECQAAMAVFNIQVRWSPGHTGIIGNEAADRLADAEAKAPSQPYGMAAEPTASGVRSIAKSLLNAARQRWWDQTRTQMSAWYRQWELPYQTTKTPIELTLPRPVLAHLLAIRSRHGDFAWYHIKFRHDTAELNCSCGRLKTPEHMLFCRKIRRSFSRWPLRPSSPPSNMKEAVRYLKALLTEPEHFESLLELTKYFTTICRR
;
A
#
# COMPACT_ATOMS: atom_id res chain seq x y z
N MET A 1 10.79 13.00 -10.28
CA MET A 1 11.03 11.55 -10.51
C MET A 1 10.59 11.02 -11.87
N PRO A 2 9.45 11.43 -12.47
CA PRO A 2 8.97 10.88 -13.75
C PRO A 2 10.00 10.91 -14.90
N CYS A 3 10.81 11.97 -15.00
CA CYS A 3 11.82 12.09 -16.04
C CYS A 3 12.99 11.10 -15.89
N LEU A 4 13.40 10.78 -14.65
CA LEU A 4 14.56 9.93 -14.37
C LEU A 4 14.33 8.47 -14.79
N LEU A 5 13.08 8.01 -14.71
CA LEU A 5 12.68 6.63 -15.04
C LEU A 5 11.92 6.57 -16.37
N TYR A 6 11.98 7.62 -17.19
CA TYR A 6 11.24 7.65 -18.43
C TYR A 6 11.62 6.44 -19.31
N GLY A 7 10.61 5.73 -19.80
CA GLY A 7 10.79 4.51 -20.59
C GLY A 7 11.33 3.30 -19.82
N ALA A 8 11.37 3.32 -18.48
CA ALA A 8 11.78 2.17 -17.68
C ALA A 8 10.98 0.89 -18.03
N GLU A 9 9.69 1.03 -18.39
CA GLU A 9 8.87 -0.10 -18.83
C GLU A 9 9.42 -0.80 -20.09
N ALA A 10 10.15 -0.07 -20.95
CA ALA A 10 10.70 -0.59 -22.20
C ALA A 10 12.00 -1.37 -21.99
N TRP A 11 12.84 -1.00 -21.03
CA TRP A 11 14.18 -1.57 -20.86
C TRP A 11 14.38 -2.36 -19.55
N PHE A 12 13.65 -2.08 -18.46
CA PHE A 12 13.83 -2.77 -17.18
C PHE A 12 12.85 -3.93 -16.97
N GLU A 13 13.37 -5.12 -16.69
CA GLU A 13 12.58 -6.33 -16.38
C GLU A 13 12.95 -7.00 -15.04
N GLY A 14 13.77 -6.31 -14.24
CA GLY A 14 14.41 -6.86 -13.06
C GLY A 14 15.92 -7.08 -13.26
N ARG A 15 16.60 -7.54 -12.21
CA ARG A 15 18.05 -7.83 -12.23
C ARG A 15 18.40 -9.14 -12.93
N THR A 16 17.43 -10.02 -13.11
CA THR A 16 17.61 -11.33 -13.70
C THR A 16 16.54 -11.61 -14.74
N LYS A 17 16.85 -12.48 -15.69
CA LYS A 17 15.97 -12.91 -16.78
C LYS A 17 16.22 -14.38 -17.12
N ASN A 18 15.29 -15.00 -17.84
CA ASN A 18 15.51 -16.34 -18.38
C ASN A 18 16.68 -16.32 -19.39
N PRO A 19 17.52 -17.37 -19.43
CA PRO A 19 18.54 -17.52 -20.45
C PRO A 19 17.92 -17.68 -21.84
N LEU A 20 18.61 -17.17 -22.87
CA LEU A 20 18.17 -17.26 -24.27
C LEU A 20 18.27 -18.69 -24.82
N THR A 21 19.23 -19.46 -24.32
CA THR A 21 19.47 -20.85 -24.67
C THR A 21 19.15 -21.74 -23.48
N ASN A 22 18.48 -22.87 -23.72
CA ASN A 22 18.13 -23.80 -22.65
C ASN A 22 19.15 -24.95 -22.63
N ARG A 23 20.36 -24.69 -22.14
CA ARG A 23 21.37 -25.74 -21.94
C ARG A 23 21.27 -26.28 -20.51
N SER A 24 21.48 -27.58 -20.34
CA SER A 24 21.37 -28.27 -19.04
C SER A 24 22.40 -27.79 -18.00
N ASP A 25 23.48 -27.16 -18.45
CA ASP A 25 24.55 -26.60 -17.64
C ASP A 25 24.33 -25.11 -17.26
N GLN A 26 23.28 -24.46 -17.78
CA GLN A 26 23.04 -23.04 -17.53
C GLN A 26 22.14 -22.81 -16.30
N PRO A 27 22.41 -21.75 -15.52
CA PRO A 27 21.56 -21.39 -14.39
C PRO A 27 20.15 -21.02 -14.87
N PRO A 28 19.11 -21.28 -14.05
CA PRO A 28 17.71 -21.06 -14.43
C PRO A 28 17.40 -19.58 -14.74
N VAL A 29 18.23 -18.66 -14.24
CA VAL A 29 18.17 -17.22 -14.52
C VAL A 29 19.56 -16.64 -14.71
N VAL A 30 19.68 -15.65 -15.59
CA VAL A 30 20.92 -14.91 -15.89
C VAL A 30 20.74 -13.42 -15.61
N SER A 31 21.85 -12.71 -15.38
CA SER A 31 21.83 -11.25 -15.16
C SER A 31 21.31 -10.47 -16.37
N THR A 32 20.52 -9.42 -16.12
CA THR A 32 20.09 -8.46 -17.15
C THR A 32 21.17 -7.43 -17.50
N ARG A 33 22.35 -7.49 -16.86
CA ARG A 33 23.51 -6.59 -17.08
C ARG A 33 23.18 -5.10 -16.93
N ILE A 34 22.21 -4.75 -16.08
CA ILE A 34 21.76 -3.37 -15.84
C ILE A 34 22.61 -2.57 -14.84
N SER A 35 23.77 -3.10 -14.41
CA SER A 35 24.58 -2.49 -13.34
C SER A 35 25.01 -1.07 -13.67
N TRP A 36 25.35 -0.79 -14.93
CA TRP A 36 25.73 0.56 -15.38
C TRP A 36 24.55 1.55 -15.28
N HIS A 37 23.36 1.16 -15.72
CA HIS A 37 22.15 1.97 -15.61
C HIS A 37 21.83 2.29 -14.15
N LEU A 38 21.89 1.29 -13.26
CA LEU A 38 21.69 1.49 -11.82
C LEU A 38 22.72 2.47 -11.23
N LYS A 39 23.98 2.41 -11.68
CA LYS A 39 25.03 3.34 -11.24
C LYS A 39 24.72 4.77 -11.67
N ALA A 40 24.37 4.99 -12.94
CA ALA A 40 24.02 6.31 -13.48
C ALA A 40 22.80 6.93 -12.77
N LEU A 41 21.75 6.14 -12.56
CA LEU A 41 20.55 6.58 -11.83
C LEU A 41 20.89 6.94 -10.37
N ASN A 42 21.66 6.09 -9.68
CA ASN A 42 22.06 6.34 -8.30
C ASN A 42 22.93 7.60 -8.14
N GLN A 43 23.77 7.93 -9.14
CA GLN A 43 24.54 9.19 -9.12
C GLN A 43 23.62 10.40 -9.07
N THR A 44 22.61 10.44 -9.95
CA THR A 44 21.61 11.52 -9.98
C THR A 44 20.80 11.61 -8.68
N LEU A 45 20.38 10.46 -8.15
CA LEU A 45 19.66 10.40 -6.86
C LEU A 45 20.54 10.84 -5.69
N THR A 46 21.84 10.54 -5.73
CA THR A 46 22.78 10.95 -4.68
C THR A 46 22.93 12.47 -4.66
N ILE A 47 23.00 13.12 -5.82
CA ILE A 47 23.02 14.60 -5.91
C ILE A 47 21.74 15.18 -5.29
N THR A 48 20.59 14.60 -5.64
CA THR A 48 19.29 15.03 -5.09
C THR A 48 19.23 14.85 -3.57
N ALA A 49 19.63 13.69 -3.06
CA ALA A 49 19.66 13.40 -1.62
C ALA A 49 20.59 14.35 -0.85
N ARG A 50 21.71 14.76 -1.47
CA ARG A 50 22.65 15.74 -0.90
C ARG A 50 22.14 17.18 -0.93
N ALA A 51 21.25 17.52 -1.85
CA ALA A 51 20.58 18.82 -1.83
C ALA A 51 19.58 18.89 -0.65
N ILE A 52 18.85 17.79 -0.43
CA ILE A 52 17.90 17.65 0.68
C ILE A 52 18.63 17.68 2.01
N LEU A 53 19.64 16.82 2.19
CA LEU A 53 20.30 16.60 3.47
C LEU A 53 21.53 17.49 3.65
N PRO A 54 21.68 18.18 4.80
CA PRO A 54 22.92 18.85 5.18
C PRO A 54 23.98 17.84 5.68
N ALA A 55 24.25 16.81 4.87
CA ALA A 55 25.14 15.70 5.21
C ALA A 55 26.57 15.94 4.73
N TRP A 56 27.54 15.31 5.41
CA TRP A 56 28.95 15.37 5.03
C TRP A 56 29.22 14.73 3.66
N LYS A 57 30.27 15.16 2.96
CA LYS A 57 30.65 14.62 1.64
C LYS A 57 30.89 13.10 1.66
N THR A 58 31.32 12.56 2.80
CA THR A 58 31.59 11.13 3.02
C THR A 58 30.38 10.34 3.52
N TYR A 59 29.19 10.95 3.64
CA TYR A 59 27.99 10.28 4.15
C TYR A 59 27.67 9.05 3.29
N PRO A 60 27.40 7.87 3.88
CA PRO A 60 27.15 6.65 3.12
C PRO A 60 25.95 6.79 2.18
N GLY A 61 26.10 6.40 0.91
CA GLY A 61 25.04 6.58 -0.10
C GLY A 61 23.73 5.86 0.24
N TRP A 62 23.81 4.68 0.87
CA TRP A 62 22.62 3.98 1.32
C TRP A 62 21.87 4.68 2.46
N ALA A 63 22.60 5.37 3.35
CA ALA A 63 22.03 6.15 4.43
C ALA A 63 21.39 7.43 3.87
N LEU A 64 22.02 8.06 2.86
CA LEU A 64 21.46 9.23 2.17
C LEU A 64 20.05 8.96 1.66
N PHE A 65 19.82 7.84 0.97
CA PHE A 65 18.49 7.53 0.44
C PHE A 65 17.46 7.36 1.56
N ARG A 66 17.78 6.59 2.61
CA ARG A 66 16.90 6.43 3.76
C ARG A 66 16.60 7.77 4.42
N ASP A 67 17.64 8.51 4.79
CA ASP A 67 17.51 9.74 5.59
C ASP A 67 16.84 10.87 4.80
N ALA A 68 16.96 10.88 3.48
CA ALA A 68 16.26 11.81 2.59
C ALA A 68 14.81 11.39 2.29
N GLY A 69 14.38 10.21 2.74
CA GLY A 69 13.05 9.66 2.39
C GLY A 69 12.95 9.23 0.92
N LEU A 70 14.07 8.98 0.24
CA LEU A 70 14.12 8.65 -1.16
C LEU A 70 14.29 7.14 -1.38
N PRO A 71 13.58 6.53 -2.34
CA PRO A 71 13.90 5.20 -2.81
C PRO A 71 15.24 5.16 -3.56
N SER A 72 15.99 4.08 -3.43
CA SER A 72 17.13 3.78 -4.29
C SER A 72 16.71 3.54 -5.74
N ALA A 73 17.63 3.69 -6.69
CA ALA A 73 17.31 3.50 -8.12
C ALA A 73 16.71 2.12 -8.42
N LEU A 74 17.18 1.07 -7.71
CA LEU A 74 16.64 -0.28 -7.90
C LEU A 74 15.17 -0.36 -7.46
N ILE A 75 14.83 0.22 -6.30
CA ILE A 75 13.46 0.22 -5.79
C ILE A 75 12.54 1.04 -6.68
N MET A 76 13.03 2.18 -7.19
CA MET A 76 12.31 2.99 -8.17
C MET A 76 11.98 2.21 -9.44
N LEU A 77 12.93 1.44 -9.97
CA LEU A 77 12.71 0.60 -11.15
C LEU A 77 11.79 -0.60 -10.87
N GLU A 78 11.92 -1.23 -9.71
CA GLU A 78 11.00 -2.29 -9.28
C GLU A 78 9.56 -1.78 -9.13
N GLU A 79 9.37 -0.56 -8.62
CA GLU A 79 8.07 0.10 -8.56
C GLU A 79 7.50 0.39 -9.94
N ALA A 80 8.32 0.95 -10.85
CA ALA A 80 7.91 1.19 -12.24
C ALA A 80 7.51 -0.12 -12.94
N LYS A 81 8.29 -1.20 -12.74
CA LYS A 81 8.01 -2.54 -13.25
C LYS A 81 6.68 -3.08 -12.76
N LEU A 82 6.42 -3.02 -11.45
CA LEU A 82 5.19 -3.53 -10.86
C LEU A 82 3.97 -2.69 -11.25
N ARG A 83 4.14 -1.37 -11.39
CA ARG A 83 3.10 -0.48 -11.93
C ARG A 83 2.73 -0.86 -13.36
N PHE A 84 3.73 -1.14 -14.20
CA PHE A 84 3.47 -1.58 -15.57
C PHE A 84 2.86 -2.98 -15.63
N ALA A 85 3.32 -3.92 -14.80
CA ALA A 85 2.70 -5.24 -14.69
C ALA A 85 1.23 -5.14 -14.28
N LEU A 86 0.89 -4.25 -13.33
CA LEU A 86 -0.49 -3.98 -12.95
C LEU A 86 -1.27 -3.39 -14.14
N HIS A 87 -0.71 -2.41 -14.82
CA HIS A 87 -1.31 -1.81 -16.02
C HIS A 87 -1.62 -2.87 -17.09
N LEU A 88 -0.71 -3.80 -17.35
CA LEU A 88 -0.93 -4.91 -18.27
C LEU A 88 -2.10 -5.82 -17.88
N GLN A 89 -2.50 -5.90 -16.60
CA GLN A 89 -3.69 -6.63 -16.17
C GLN A 89 -4.96 -5.79 -16.24
N VAL A 90 -4.86 -4.50 -15.93
CA VAL A 90 -6.00 -3.58 -15.85
C VAL A 90 -6.16 -2.73 -17.11
N VAL A 91 -5.60 -3.11 -18.27
CA VAL A 91 -5.90 -2.45 -19.56
C VAL A 91 -7.19 -2.99 -20.18
N ASP A 92 -7.80 -2.18 -21.05
CA ASP A 92 -9.07 -2.50 -21.68
C ASP A 92 -8.93 -3.80 -22.50
N LYS A 93 -10.02 -4.57 -22.60
CA LYS A 93 -10.02 -5.82 -23.36
C LYS A 93 -9.55 -5.66 -24.81
N ASN A 94 -9.81 -4.51 -25.45
CA ASN A 94 -9.43 -4.20 -26.82
C ASN A 94 -8.07 -3.50 -26.93
N HIS A 95 -7.39 -3.23 -25.80
CA HIS A 95 -6.10 -2.57 -25.82
C HIS A 95 -5.03 -3.44 -26.54
N PRO A 96 -4.14 -2.88 -27.40
CA PRO A 96 -3.15 -3.66 -28.13
C PRO A 96 -2.21 -4.50 -27.25
N LEU A 97 -1.96 -4.06 -26.01
CA LEU A 97 -1.15 -4.82 -25.05
C LEU A 97 -1.82 -6.13 -24.60
N THR A 98 -3.15 -6.22 -24.62
CA THR A 98 -3.90 -7.43 -24.25
C THR A 98 -3.55 -8.60 -25.17
N ALA A 99 -3.41 -8.36 -26.47
CA ALA A 99 -2.94 -9.39 -27.40
C ALA A 99 -1.45 -9.73 -27.18
N ARG A 100 -0.63 -8.73 -26.86
CA ARG A 100 0.83 -8.88 -26.72
C ARG A 100 1.27 -9.61 -25.44
N ILE A 101 0.46 -9.62 -24.38
CA ILE A 101 0.75 -10.39 -23.16
C ILE A 101 0.41 -11.88 -23.31
N LYS A 102 -0.44 -12.25 -24.27
CA LYS A 102 -0.89 -13.64 -24.44
C LYS A 102 0.29 -14.53 -24.78
N ILE A 103 0.34 -15.68 -24.13
CA ILE A 103 1.32 -16.74 -24.39
C ILE A 103 0.59 -17.85 -25.14
N SER A 104 1.09 -18.19 -26.32
CA SER A 104 0.49 -19.22 -27.17
C SER A 104 0.76 -20.62 -26.61
N VAL A 105 -0.14 -21.55 -26.91
CA VAL A 105 0.04 -22.98 -26.62
C VAL A 105 1.00 -23.57 -27.66
N ILE A 106 1.81 -24.55 -27.25
CA ILE A 106 2.69 -25.31 -28.13
C ILE A 106 1.82 -26.26 -28.96
N PRO A 107 1.75 -26.09 -30.29
CA PRO A 107 0.78 -26.80 -31.11
C PRO A 107 1.11 -28.27 -31.33
N LYS A 108 2.40 -28.62 -31.48
CA LYS A 108 2.88 -29.99 -31.78
C LYS A 108 4.29 -30.21 -31.22
N GLY A 109 4.69 -31.47 -31.03
CA GLY A 109 6.02 -31.88 -30.59
C GLY A 109 6.17 -32.04 -29.07
N ARG A 110 7.42 -32.08 -28.58
CA ARG A 110 7.72 -32.24 -27.15
C ARG A 110 7.14 -31.06 -26.35
N GLY A 111 6.21 -31.34 -25.45
CA GLY A 111 5.51 -30.32 -24.67
C GLY A 111 4.27 -29.73 -25.35
N ALA A 112 3.75 -30.37 -26.41
CA ALA A 112 2.46 -30.01 -27.00
C ALA A 112 1.35 -29.97 -25.94
N GLY A 113 0.45 -28.99 -26.06
CA GLY A 113 -0.57 -28.69 -25.04
C GLY A 113 -0.08 -27.81 -23.88
N GLY A 114 1.23 -27.64 -23.70
CA GLY A 114 1.81 -26.70 -22.75
C GLY A 114 1.88 -25.27 -23.29
N LEU A 115 2.08 -24.28 -22.41
CA LEU A 115 2.33 -22.90 -22.82
C LEU A 115 3.75 -22.73 -23.36
N GLN A 116 3.90 -21.92 -24.40
CA GLN A 116 5.21 -21.46 -24.88
C GLN A 116 5.94 -20.68 -23.78
N LYS A 117 7.26 -20.57 -23.90
CA LYS A 117 8.02 -19.68 -23.02
C LYS A 117 7.70 -18.22 -23.38
N PRO A 118 7.63 -17.30 -22.40
CA PRO A 118 7.44 -15.89 -22.72
C PRO A 118 8.68 -15.36 -23.46
N HIS A 119 8.47 -14.89 -24.69
CA HIS A 119 9.53 -14.41 -25.59
C HIS A 119 9.77 -12.91 -25.46
N SER A 120 8.72 -12.14 -25.16
CA SER A 120 8.82 -10.69 -25.00
C SER A 120 8.88 -10.25 -23.54
N LYS A 121 9.36 -9.02 -23.32
CA LYS A 121 9.31 -8.38 -22.00
C LYS A 121 7.88 -8.19 -21.52
N VAL A 122 6.99 -7.77 -22.42
CA VAL A 122 5.57 -7.57 -22.12
C VAL A 122 4.92 -8.86 -21.63
N GLN A 123 5.21 -10.01 -22.26
CA GLN A 123 4.73 -11.32 -21.79
C GLN A 123 5.29 -11.65 -20.41
N ARG A 124 6.59 -11.46 -20.17
CA ARG A 124 7.20 -11.73 -18.86
C ARG A 124 6.63 -10.84 -17.75
N LEU A 125 6.41 -9.56 -18.01
CA LEU A 125 5.80 -8.64 -17.05
C LEU A 125 4.32 -8.95 -16.84
N GLY A 126 3.61 -9.39 -17.88
CA GLY A 126 2.23 -9.88 -17.80
C GLY A 126 2.07 -11.17 -16.99
N LEU A 127 3.15 -11.88 -16.66
CA LEU A 127 3.13 -13.06 -15.78
C LEU A 127 3.42 -12.73 -14.31
N ILE A 128 3.85 -11.51 -13.98
CA ILE A 128 4.23 -11.16 -12.60
C ILE A 128 3.01 -11.18 -11.67
N LEU A 129 1.86 -10.77 -12.18
CA LEU A 129 0.62 -10.62 -11.44
C LEU A 129 -0.44 -11.58 -11.98
N PRO A 130 -1.36 -12.07 -11.13
CA PRO A 130 -2.47 -12.89 -11.57
C PRO A 130 -3.27 -12.22 -12.69
N THR A 131 -3.78 -13.04 -13.60
CA THR A 131 -4.71 -12.55 -14.63
C THR A 131 -6.03 -12.20 -13.96
N ILE A 132 -6.63 -11.09 -14.39
CA ILE A 132 -7.96 -10.65 -13.95
C ILE A 132 -8.91 -10.65 -15.15
N PRO A 133 -10.23 -10.69 -14.92
CA PRO A 133 -11.20 -10.44 -15.97
C PRO A 133 -10.97 -9.04 -16.54
N ARG A 134 -10.93 -8.96 -17.88
CA ARG A 134 -10.59 -7.72 -18.55
C ARG A 134 -11.69 -6.70 -18.34
N HIS A 135 -11.31 -5.54 -17.82
CA HIS A 135 -12.23 -4.42 -17.73
C HIS A 135 -12.56 -3.90 -19.14
N THR A 136 -13.76 -3.34 -19.28
CA THR A 136 -14.18 -2.64 -20.49
C THR A 136 -14.17 -1.14 -20.20
N LEU A 137 -13.51 -0.37 -21.06
CA LEU A 137 -13.58 1.07 -21.03
C LEU A 137 -14.95 1.48 -21.58
N ILE A 138 -15.78 2.02 -20.69
CA ILE A 138 -17.14 2.47 -20.99
C ILE A 138 -17.21 3.99 -20.91
N ALA A 139 -18.16 4.59 -21.63
CA ALA A 139 -18.48 6.00 -21.45
C ALA A 139 -18.95 6.26 -20.01
N PRO A 140 -18.71 7.47 -19.46
CA PRO A 140 -19.18 7.80 -18.13
C PRO A 140 -20.68 7.57 -17.97
N HIS A 141 -21.08 6.94 -16.87
CA HIS A 141 -22.48 6.66 -16.55
C HIS A 141 -22.99 7.66 -15.52
N TYR A 142 -24.17 8.24 -15.78
CA TYR A 142 -24.81 9.23 -14.92
C TYR A 142 -26.26 8.85 -14.66
N SER A 143 -26.51 8.17 -13.55
CA SER A 143 -27.88 7.91 -13.11
C SER A 143 -28.43 9.04 -12.24
N PRO A 144 -29.77 9.14 -12.05
CA PRO A 144 -30.35 10.06 -11.07
C PRO A 144 -29.72 9.88 -9.68
N GLY A 145 -29.29 10.98 -9.05
CA GLY A 145 -28.63 10.95 -7.75
C GLY A 145 -27.14 10.57 -7.78
N CYS A 146 -26.50 10.45 -8.95
CA CYS A 146 -25.06 10.20 -9.10
C CYS A 146 -24.13 11.32 -8.60
N ARG A 147 -24.68 12.43 -8.12
CA ARG A 147 -23.95 13.53 -7.46
C ARG A 147 -24.45 13.83 -6.04
N THR A 148 -25.39 13.04 -5.55
CA THR A 148 -26.02 13.24 -4.25
C THR A 148 -25.43 12.26 -3.25
N ASP A 149 -24.93 12.77 -2.12
CA ASP A 149 -24.43 11.95 -1.03
C ASP A 149 -25.50 10.93 -0.59
N PRO A 150 -25.24 9.61 -0.69
CA PRO A 150 -26.19 8.58 -0.27
C PRO A 150 -26.63 8.70 1.19
N THR A 151 -25.82 9.32 2.05
CA THR A 151 -26.12 9.50 3.47
C THR A 151 -26.89 10.78 3.78
N ASN A 152 -26.92 11.73 2.84
CA ASN A 152 -27.41 13.10 3.04
C ASN A 152 -26.82 13.82 4.28
N GLY A 153 -25.63 13.41 4.75
CA GLY A 153 -25.01 13.92 5.96
C GLY A 153 -25.72 13.56 7.28
N ILE A 154 -26.70 12.65 7.26
CA ILE A 154 -27.49 12.28 8.45
C ILE A 154 -26.68 11.31 9.34
N ALA A 155 -26.74 11.51 10.66
CA ALA A 155 -26.11 10.60 11.61
C ALA A 155 -26.70 9.18 11.52
N LYS A 156 -25.85 8.14 11.61
CA LYS A 156 -26.27 6.73 11.43
C LYS A 156 -27.49 6.32 12.26
N ALA A 157 -27.58 6.73 13.52
CA ALA A 157 -28.68 6.37 14.41
C ALA A 157 -30.02 7.00 13.97
N GLU A 158 -30.00 8.24 13.49
CA GLU A 158 -31.17 8.93 12.96
C GLU A 158 -31.57 8.37 11.59
N ALA A 159 -30.59 8.08 10.75
CA ALA A 159 -30.80 7.42 9.47
C ALA A 159 -31.43 6.03 9.65
N ALA A 160 -31.04 5.27 10.69
CA ALA A 160 -31.62 3.96 10.97
C ALA A 160 -33.10 4.06 11.35
N LYS A 161 -33.47 5.00 12.24
CA LYS A 161 -34.88 5.26 12.58
C LYS A 161 -35.70 5.65 11.34
N SER A 162 -35.15 6.54 10.53
CA SER A 162 -35.79 7.00 9.28
C SER A 162 -35.92 5.88 8.25
N PHE A 163 -34.94 4.96 8.21
CA PHE A 163 -34.96 3.80 7.35
C PHE A 163 -36.05 2.81 7.79
N THR A 164 -36.12 2.47 9.08
CA THR A 164 -37.18 1.59 9.61
C THR A 164 -38.55 2.14 9.32
N LYS A 165 -38.79 3.43 9.62
CA LYS A 165 -40.07 4.09 9.32
C LYS A 165 -40.42 4.01 7.84
N TRP A 166 -39.45 4.20 6.95
CA TRP A 166 -39.67 4.03 5.51
C TRP A 166 -39.96 2.57 5.14
N TRP A 167 -39.23 1.62 5.72
CA TRP A 167 -39.39 0.20 5.43
C TRP A 167 -40.78 -0.31 5.87
N ASP A 168 -41.36 0.27 6.93
CA ASP A 168 -42.73 0.03 7.40
C ASP A 168 -43.82 0.53 6.43
N THR A 169 -43.49 1.45 5.53
CA THR A 169 -44.44 1.95 4.52
C THR A 169 -44.52 1.08 3.27
N LEU A 170 -43.62 0.10 3.13
CA LEU A 170 -43.51 -0.70 1.91
C LEU A 170 -44.63 -1.74 1.80
N THR A 171 -45.14 -1.92 0.59
CA THR A 171 -46.27 -2.82 0.31
C THR A 171 -45.80 -4.14 -0.28
N ASN A 172 -46.74 -5.04 -0.61
CA ASN A 172 -46.43 -6.26 -1.36
C ASN A 172 -45.92 -6.00 -2.79
N GLN A 173 -45.99 -4.77 -3.29
CA GLN A 173 -45.39 -4.39 -4.58
C GLN A 173 -43.91 -4.02 -4.47
N ASP A 174 -43.40 -3.83 -3.25
CA ASP A 174 -42.02 -3.45 -2.99
C ASP A 174 -41.21 -4.67 -2.50
N VAL A 175 -40.05 -4.89 -3.13
CA VAL A 175 -39.09 -5.91 -2.74
C VAL A 175 -37.79 -5.23 -2.34
N THR A 176 -37.32 -5.47 -1.13
CA THR A 176 -36.05 -4.94 -0.63
C THR A 176 -34.99 -6.02 -0.62
N ILE A 177 -33.82 -5.70 -1.19
CA ILE A 177 -32.64 -6.56 -1.27
C ILE A 177 -31.57 -5.93 -0.38
N PHE A 178 -31.22 -6.61 0.70
CA PHE A 178 -30.08 -6.24 1.54
C PHE A 178 -28.89 -7.10 1.16
N SER A 179 -27.71 -6.51 1.09
CA SER A 179 -26.47 -7.22 0.79
C SER A 179 -25.34 -6.67 1.62
N ASP A 180 -24.41 -7.54 2.01
CA ASP A 180 -23.22 -7.19 2.76
C ASP A 180 -22.03 -8.05 2.32
N GLY A 181 -20.83 -7.58 2.59
CA GLY A 181 -19.56 -8.24 2.32
C GLY A 181 -18.72 -8.40 3.58
N SER A 182 -18.10 -9.56 3.74
CA SER A 182 -17.19 -9.83 4.86
C SER A 182 -15.80 -10.16 4.35
N GLU A 183 -14.78 -9.69 5.08
CA GLU A 183 -13.39 -10.04 4.83
C GLU A 183 -12.76 -10.53 6.14
N GLN A 184 -12.41 -11.82 6.17
CA GLN A 184 -11.86 -12.48 7.35
C GLN A 184 -10.53 -13.15 7.04
N ARG A 185 -9.75 -13.40 8.09
CA ARG A 185 -8.53 -14.20 8.03
C ARG A 185 -8.55 -15.29 9.08
N THR A 186 -8.51 -16.53 8.62
CA THR A 186 -8.52 -17.73 9.48
C THR A 186 -7.34 -18.61 9.09
N HIS A 187 -6.49 -18.99 10.06
CA HIS A 187 -5.26 -19.77 9.84
C HIS A 187 -4.31 -19.21 8.76
N GLY A 188 -4.29 -17.89 8.57
CA GLY A 188 -3.44 -17.23 7.56
C GLY A 188 -4.05 -17.20 6.14
N GLU A 189 -5.17 -17.88 5.92
CA GLU A 189 -5.95 -17.81 4.69
C GLU A 189 -6.94 -16.66 4.76
N ARG A 190 -7.25 -16.06 3.61
CA ARG A 190 -8.15 -14.92 3.50
C ARG A 190 -9.44 -15.35 2.83
N PHE A 191 -10.55 -15.04 3.49
CA PHE A 191 -11.90 -15.34 3.04
C PHE A 191 -12.60 -14.03 2.74
N VAL A 192 -13.08 -13.89 1.51
CA VAL A 192 -13.83 -12.71 1.05
C VAL A 192 -15.18 -13.24 0.58
N THR A 193 -16.23 -12.87 1.29
CA THR A 193 -17.55 -13.50 1.16
C THR A 193 -18.63 -12.45 1.13
N TYR A 194 -19.78 -12.79 0.55
CA TYR A 194 -20.95 -11.94 0.54
C TYR A 194 -22.18 -12.69 1.06
N GLY A 195 -23.12 -11.93 1.58
CA GLY A 195 -24.45 -12.38 1.97
C GLY A 195 -25.50 -11.44 1.43
N TYR A 196 -26.69 -11.96 1.15
CA TYR A 196 -27.84 -11.14 0.82
C TYR A 196 -29.14 -11.74 1.33
N ALA A 197 -30.10 -10.87 1.65
CA ALA A 197 -31.43 -11.23 2.12
C ALA A 197 -32.49 -10.41 1.37
N ILE A 198 -33.55 -11.06 0.92
CA ILE A 198 -34.60 -10.48 0.10
C ILE A 198 -35.91 -10.54 0.87
N TYR A 199 -36.58 -9.40 0.97
CA TYR A 199 -37.83 -9.24 1.69
C TYR A 199 -38.91 -8.67 0.78
N GLN A 200 -40.15 -9.10 0.99
CA GLN A 200 -41.35 -8.53 0.37
C GLN A 200 -42.35 -8.26 1.48
N ALA A 201 -42.87 -7.03 1.57
CA ALA A 201 -43.69 -6.59 2.71
C ALA A 201 -43.09 -7.02 4.07
N GLN A 202 -41.79 -6.77 4.24
CA GLN A 202 -40.98 -7.13 5.43
C GLN A 202 -40.90 -8.63 5.78
N THR A 203 -41.47 -9.50 4.95
CA THR A 203 -41.32 -10.95 5.10
C THR A 203 -40.13 -11.42 4.29
N GLN A 204 -39.22 -12.18 4.90
CA GLN A 204 -38.06 -12.73 4.19
C GLN A 204 -38.53 -13.80 3.20
N ILE A 205 -38.31 -13.56 1.91
CA ILE A 205 -38.72 -14.47 0.83
C ILE A 205 -37.58 -15.28 0.24
N ALA A 206 -36.34 -14.79 0.37
CA ALA A 206 -35.16 -15.51 -0.10
C ALA A 206 -33.89 -15.00 0.58
N ILE A 207 -32.86 -15.84 0.59
CA ILE A 207 -31.52 -15.53 1.06
C ILE A 207 -30.49 -16.16 0.14
N GLY A 208 -29.26 -15.68 0.22
CA GLY A 208 -28.13 -16.37 -0.37
C GLY A 208 -26.81 -15.82 0.14
N ARG A 209 -25.76 -16.57 -0.13
CA ARG A 209 -24.39 -16.22 0.24
C ARG A 209 -23.41 -16.89 -0.71
N GLY A 210 -22.17 -16.43 -0.71
CA GLY A 210 -21.13 -17.06 -1.52
C GLY A 210 -19.76 -16.45 -1.29
N SER A 211 -18.76 -17.16 -1.77
CA SER A 211 -17.36 -16.74 -1.67
C SER A 211 -16.87 -16.09 -2.96
N LEU A 212 -15.87 -15.22 -2.84
CA LEU A 212 -15.07 -14.68 -3.94
C LEU A 212 -13.68 -15.32 -3.94
N ASN A 213 -12.93 -15.10 -5.02
CA ASN A 213 -11.51 -15.38 -5.07
C ASN A 213 -10.78 -14.72 -3.88
N PRO A 214 -9.87 -15.41 -3.17
CA PRO A 214 -9.08 -14.85 -2.06
C PRO A 214 -8.27 -13.59 -2.41
N GLN A 215 -8.02 -13.37 -3.70
CA GLN A 215 -7.43 -12.15 -4.27
C GLN A 215 -8.52 -11.11 -4.60
N SER A 216 -9.43 -10.89 -3.64
CA SER A 216 -10.47 -9.86 -3.65
C SER A 216 -10.43 -9.07 -2.34
N HIS A 217 -11.21 -8.00 -2.20
CA HIS A 217 -11.36 -7.24 -0.94
C HIS A 217 -12.84 -7.11 -0.58
N VAL A 218 -13.14 -6.70 0.65
CA VAL A 218 -14.53 -6.50 1.11
C VAL A 218 -15.39 -5.69 0.14
N PHE A 219 -14.84 -4.62 -0.45
CA PHE A 219 -15.50 -3.82 -1.48
C PHE A 219 -15.99 -4.65 -2.69
N ASP A 220 -15.20 -5.63 -3.12
CA ASP A 220 -15.58 -6.52 -4.22
C ASP A 220 -16.71 -7.46 -3.79
N ALA A 221 -16.69 -7.94 -2.55
CA ALA A 221 -17.76 -8.76 -2.00
C ALA A 221 -19.07 -7.98 -1.86
N GLU A 222 -19.04 -6.75 -1.36
CA GLU A 222 -20.23 -5.89 -1.26
C GLU A 222 -20.85 -5.66 -2.64
N ALA A 223 -20.04 -5.34 -3.66
CA ALA A 223 -20.51 -5.12 -5.02
C ALA A 223 -21.09 -6.39 -5.66
N VAL A 224 -20.41 -7.53 -5.50
CA VAL A 224 -20.87 -8.82 -6.02
C VAL A 224 -22.13 -9.28 -5.27
N GLY A 225 -22.19 -9.10 -3.95
CA GLY A 225 -23.34 -9.42 -3.12
C GLY A 225 -24.58 -8.64 -3.54
N ALA A 226 -24.44 -7.34 -3.79
CA ALA A 226 -25.50 -6.47 -4.29
C ALA A 226 -26.05 -6.98 -5.63
N TRP A 227 -25.17 -7.31 -6.59
CA TRP A 227 -25.59 -7.89 -7.87
C TRP A 227 -26.26 -9.26 -7.71
N ARG A 228 -25.69 -10.15 -6.89
CA ARG A 228 -26.25 -11.51 -6.69
C ARG A 228 -27.62 -11.48 -6.04
N GLY A 229 -27.83 -10.58 -5.08
CA GLY A 229 -29.14 -10.34 -4.48
C GLY A 229 -30.15 -9.80 -5.50
N LEU A 230 -29.76 -8.80 -6.29
CA LEU A 230 -30.60 -8.24 -7.34
C LEU A 230 -30.96 -9.27 -8.41
N GLN A 231 -29.97 -10.05 -8.88
CA GLN A 231 -30.16 -11.12 -9.85
C GLN A 231 -31.16 -12.17 -9.34
N HIS A 232 -31.08 -12.54 -8.06
CA HIS A 232 -32.03 -13.48 -7.46
C HIS A 232 -33.43 -12.85 -7.37
N ALA A 233 -33.55 -11.60 -6.94
CA ALA A 233 -34.84 -10.90 -6.88
C ALA A 233 -35.54 -10.80 -8.26
N ILE A 234 -34.80 -10.52 -9.32
CA ILE A 234 -35.32 -10.48 -10.70
C ILE A 234 -35.87 -11.85 -11.12
N ARG A 235 -35.18 -12.95 -10.78
CA ARG A 235 -35.65 -14.31 -11.10
C ARG A 235 -36.92 -14.71 -10.35
N LEU A 236 -37.11 -14.22 -9.13
CA LEU A 236 -38.32 -14.50 -8.34
C LEU A 236 -39.58 -13.86 -8.95
N ALA A 237 -39.44 -12.79 -9.75
CA ALA A 237 -40.56 -12.17 -10.46
C ALA A 237 -40.09 -11.43 -11.73
N PRO A 238 -39.84 -12.13 -12.84
CA PRO A 238 -39.22 -11.55 -14.04
C PRO A 238 -40.04 -10.46 -14.73
N HIS A 239 -41.37 -10.42 -14.52
CA HIS A 239 -42.30 -9.57 -15.27
C HIS A 239 -43.38 -8.89 -14.41
N GLY A 240 -43.12 -8.67 -13.11
CA GLY A 240 -44.04 -7.91 -12.26
C GLY A 240 -43.81 -6.41 -12.35
N HIS A 241 -44.86 -5.60 -12.23
CA HIS A 241 -44.79 -4.14 -11.95
C HIS A 241 -44.17 -3.81 -10.57
N ARG A 242 -43.38 -4.71 -10.00
CA ARG A 242 -42.79 -4.61 -8.67
C ARG A 242 -41.65 -3.60 -8.67
N ARG A 243 -41.55 -2.87 -7.57
CA ARG A 243 -40.45 -1.95 -7.32
C ARG A 243 -39.37 -2.67 -6.52
N LEU A 244 -38.15 -2.72 -7.05
CA LEU A 244 -37.00 -3.31 -6.39
C LEU A 244 -36.19 -2.22 -5.69
N TRP A 245 -35.82 -2.46 -4.45
CA TRP A 245 -34.99 -1.57 -3.63
C TRP A 245 -33.71 -2.29 -3.24
N MET A 246 -32.58 -1.82 -3.77
CA MET A 246 -31.26 -2.25 -3.31
C MET A 246 -30.90 -1.43 -2.07
N CYS A 247 -30.89 -2.07 -0.92
CA CYS A 247 -30.55 -1.51 0.38
C CYS A 247 -29.08 -1.85 0.69
N ILE A 248 -28.18 -0.89 0.50
CA ILE A 248 -26.73 -1.07 0.57
C ILE A 248 -26.16 -0.16 1.64
N ASP A 249 -25.24 -0.65 2.47
CA ASP A 249 -24.60 0.12 3.53
C ASP A 249 -23.28 0.79 3.13
N SER A 250 -22.63 0.26 2.10
CA SER A 250 -21.44 0.83 1.48
C SER A 250 -21.77 1.97 0.52
N THR A 251 -21.45 3.21 0.93
CA THR A 251 -21.59 4.39 0.08
C THR A 251 -20.75 4.26 -1.20
N SER A 252 -19.59 3.63 -1.11
CA SER A 252 -18.69 3.43 -2.26
C SER A 252 -19.31 2.54 -3.34
N VAL A 253 -20.05 1.50 -2.96
CA VAL A 253 -20.80 0.64 -3.89
C VAL A 253 -21.97 1.41 -4.49
N ILE A 254 -22.71 2.19 -3.69
CA ILE A 254 -23.79 3.05 -4.20
C ILE A 254 -23.27 4.04 -5.26
N TRP A 255 -22.13 4.69 -4.99
CA TRP A 255 -21.49 5.57 -5.98
C TRP A 255 -21.08 4.82 -7.24
N GLY A 256 -20.54 3.60 -7.11
CA GLY A 256 -20.18 2.77 -8.26
C GLY A 256 -21.37 2.35 -9.11
N ILE A 257 -22.52 2.07 -8.49
CA ILE A 257 -23.77 1.74 -9.20
C ILE A 257 -24.34 2.99 -9.88
N ARG A 258 -24.40 4.12 -9.17
CA ARG A 258 -25.00 5.37 -9.71
C ARG A 258 -24.13 6.09 -10.73
N GLY A 259 -22.81 5.93 -10.63
CA GLY A 259 -21.82 6.63 -11.44
C GLY A 259 -20.99 5.68 -12.30
N ASN A 260 -19.71 6.00 -12.42
CA ASN A 260 -18.77 5.18 -13.19
C ASN A 260 -18.44 3.88 -12.47
N ALA A 261 -18.69 2.76 -13.15
CA ALA A 261 -18.33 1.44 -12.67
C ALA A 261 -16.82 1.36 -12.33
N PRO A 262 -16.46 1.08 -11.07
CA PRO A 262 -15.07 0.91 -10.66
C PRO A 262 -14.38 -0.22 -11.41
N THR A 263 -13.05 -0.14 -11.58
CA THR A 263 -12.28 -1.20 -12.28
C THR A 263 -12.34 -2.55 -11.56
N SER A 264 -12.45 -2.54 -10.23
CA SER A 264 -12.55 -3.77 -9.43
C SER A 264 -13.98 -4.27 -9.40
N SER A 265 -14.17 -5.56 -9.70
CA SER A 265 -15.49 -6.18 -9.88
C SER A 265 -16.42 -5.39 -10.82
N GLN A 266 -15.85 -4.72 -11.84
CA GLN A 266 -16.58 -3.85 -12.78
C GLN A 266 -17.83 -4.52 -13.37
N TRP A 267 -17.73 -5.81 -13.66
CA TRP A 267 -18.83 -6.61 -14.20
C TRP A 267 -20.07 -6.55 -13.31
N ALA A 268 -19.94 -6.61 -11.98
CA ALA A 268 -21.09 -6.58 -11.07
C ALA A 268 -21.81 -5.23 -11.13
N PHE A 269 -21.06 -4.12 -11.24
CA PHE A 269 -21.63 -2.78 -11.41
C PHE A 269 -22.35 -2.64 -12.77
N LEU A 270 -21.72 -3.13 -13.84
CA LEU A 270 -22.28 -3.09 -15.18
C LEU A 270 -23.58 -3.89 -15.28
N GLU A 271 -23.62 -5.06 -14.65
CA GLU A 271 -24.82 -5.90 -14.59
C GLU A 271 -25.94 -5.23 -13.79
N CYS A 272 -25.63 -4.60 -12.64
CA CYS A 272 -26.59 -3.78 -11.90
C CYS A 272 -27.14 -2.63 -12.78
N GLN A 273 -26.27 -1.89 -13.47
CA GLN A 273 -26.67 -0.78 -14.34
C GLN A 273 -27.53 -1.25 -15.51
N ALA A 274 -27.19 -2.39 -16.12
CA ALA A 274 -27.99 -2.99 -17.19
C ALA A 274 -29.38 -3.41 -16.68
N ALA A 275 -29.47 -4.00 -15.49
CA ALA A 275 -30.75 -4.33 -14.87
C ALA A 275 -31.58 -3.08 -14.56
N MET A 276 -30.95 -2.02 -14.02
CA MET A 276 -31.61 -0.75 -13.71
C MET A 276 -32.18 -0.04 -14.95
N ALA A 277 -31.66 -0.32 -16.15
CA ALA A 277 -32.20 0.21 -17.40
C ALA A 277 -33.49 -0.49 -17.85
N VAL A 278 -33.79 -1.68 -17.33
CA VAL A 278 -34.91 -2.53 -17.76
C VAL A 278 -35.99 -2.65 -16.69
N PHE A 279 -35.60 -2.70 -15.42
CA PHE A 279 -36.50 -2.92 -14.28
C PHE A 279 -36.63 -1.66 -13.41
N ASN A 280 -37.73 -1.54 -12.66
CA ASN A 280 -37.94 -0.46 -11.70
C ASN A 280 -37.10 -0.69 -10.43
N ILE A 281 -35.81 -0.41 -10.51
CA ILE A 281 -34.83 -0.58 -9.44
C ILE A 281 -34.41 0.77 -8.88
N GLN A 282 -34.44 0.89 -7.56
CA GLN A 282 -33.99 2.06 -6.80
C GLN A 282 -32.89 1.64 -5.83
N VAL A 283 -31.92 2.54 -5.59
CA VAL A 283 -30.82 2.29 -4.66
C VAL A 283 -30.96 3.21 -3.45
N ARG A 284 -31.05 2.61 -2.26
CA ARG A 284 -31.16 3.32 -0.98
C ARG A 284 -30.02 2.92 -0.05
N TRP A 285 -29.46 3.92 0.64
CA TRP A 285 -28.47 3.65 1.68
C TRP A 285 -29.16 3.08 2.93
N SER A 286 -28.62 1.98 3.45
CA SER A 286 -29.04 1.30 4.68
C SER A 286 -27.91 1.39 5.71
N PRO A 287 -28.06 2.08 6.84
CA PRO A 287 -26.98 2.21 7.82
C PRO A 287 -26.52 0.85 8.40
N GLY A 288 -25.29 0.45 8.12
CA GLY A 288 -24.70 -0.79 8.67
C GLY A 288 -24.47 -0.75 10.18
N HIS A 289 -24.61 -1.91 10.83
CA HIS A 289 -24.51 -2.16 12.28
C HIS A 289 -25.42 -1.28 13.16
N THR A 290 -26.67 -1.14 12.74
CA THR A 290 -27.69 -0.34 13.47
C THR A 290 -28.94 -1.13 13.84
N GLY A 291 -28.92 -2.46 13.68
CA GLY A 291 -30.06 -3.32 14.03
C GLY A 291 -31.16 -3.38 12.96
N ILE A 292 -30.90 -2.88 11.75
CA ILE A 292 -31.81 -3.05 10.60
C ILE A 292 -31.82 -4.53 10.22
N ILE A 293 -32.93 -5.21 10.46
CA ILE A 293 -33.07 -6.68 10.34
C ILE A 293 -32.49 -7.22 9.03
N GLY A 294 -32.79 -6.56 7.90
CA GLY A 294 -32.29 -6.99 6.60
C GLY A 294 -30.77 -6.88 6.44
N ASN A 295 -30.16 -5.80 6.95
CA ASN A 295 -28.71 -5.61 6.91
C ASN A 295 -28.01 -6.62 7.81
N GLU A 296 -28.48 -6.78 9.05
CA GLU A 296 -27.95 -7.75 10.01
C GLU A 296 -28.10 -9.19 9.49
N ALA A 297 -29.14 -9.48 8.70
CA ALA A 297 -29.29 -10.77 8.04
C ALA A 297 -28.23 -11.00 6.95
N ALA A 298 -27.98 -9.99 6.10
CA ALA A 298 -26.95 -10.07 5.07
C ALA A 298 -25.53 -10.21 5.67
N ASP A 299 -25.21 -9.43 6.70
CA ASP A 299 -23.95 -9.52 7.46
C ASP A 299 -23.74 -10.93 8.05
N ARG A 300 -24.73 -11.44 8.79
CA ARG A 300 -24.69 -12.82 9.34
C ARG A 300 -24.49 -13.88 8.26
N LEU A 301 -25.07 -13.69 7.07
CA LEU A 301 -24.91 -14.63 5.95
C LEU A 301 -23.49 -14.57 5.37
N ALA A 302 -22.92 -13.38 5.21
CA ALA A 302 -21.54 -13.21 4.77
C ALA A 302 -20.54 -13.83 5.76
N ASP A 303 -20.76 -13.62 7.05
CA ASP A 303 -19.94 -14.19 8.13
C ASP A 303 -20.10 -15.70 8.26
N ALA A 304 -21.31 -16.23 8.09
CA ALA A 304 -21.54 -17.67 8.08
C ALA A 304 -20.87 -18.35 6.87
N GLU A 305 -20.81 -17.67 5.72
CA GLU A 305 -20.05 -18.13 4.56
C GLU A 305 -18.54 -18.12 4.85
N ALA A 306 -18.00 -17.10 5.52
CA ALA A 306 -16.57 -17.06 5.87
C ALA A 306 -16.15 -18.21 6.80
N LYS A 307 -17.07 -18.73 7.62
CA LYS A 307 -16.84 -19.91 8.49
C LYS A 307 -16.87 -21.24 7.73
N ALA A 308 -17.63 -21.32 6.64
CA ALA A 308 -17.79 -22.52 5.83
C ALA A 308 -17.83 -22.14 4.33
N PRO A 309 -16.69 -21.71 3.75
CA PRO A 309 -16.64 -21.09 2.44
C PRO A 309 -16.94 -22.09 1.32
N SER A 310 -17.86 -21.71 0.45
CA SER A 310 -18.12 -22.41 -0.81
C SER A 310 -17.03 -22.12 -1.85
N GLN A 311 -16.88 -23.02 -2.83
CA GLN A 311 -16.01 -22.76 -3.97
C GLN A 311 -16.59 -21.61 -4.81
N PRO A 312 -15.85 -20.50 -5.01
CA PRO A 312 -16.33 -19.41 -5.84
C PRO A 312 -16.48 -19.88 -7.30
N TYR A 313 -17.43 -19.31 -8.03
CA TYR A 313 -17.74 -19.69 -9.41
C TYR A 313 -17.90 -18.49 -10.35
N GLY A 314 -17.73 -18.74 -11.65
CA GLY A 314 -17.82 -17.73 -12.70
C GLY A 314 -16.89 -16.55 -12.43
N MET A 315 -17.36 -15.34 -12.71
CA MET A 315 -16.57 -14.10 -12.53
C MET A 315 -16.17 -13.82 -11.07
N ALA A 316 -16.86 -14.41 -10.08
CA ALA A 316 -16.49 -14.27 -8.67
C ALA A 316 -15.31 -15.17 -8.27
N ALA A 317 -15.02 -16.22 -9.06
CA ALA A 317 -13.85 -17.08 -8.88
C ALA A 317 -12.55 -16.46 -9.38
N GLU A 318 -12.64 -15.33 -10.08
CA GLU A 318 -11.50 -14.68 -10.70
C GLU A 318 -10.89 -13.61 -9.77
N PRO A 319 -9.58 -13.39 -9.80
CA PRO A 319 -8.95 -12.30 -9.07
C PRO A 319 -9.46 -10.92 -9.49
N THR A 320 -9.45 -9.98 -8.56
CA THR A 320 -9.95 -8.62 -8.80
C THR A 320 -8.82 -7.60 -8.99
N ALA A 321 -9.13 -6.44 -9.57
CA ALA A 321 -8.15 -5.37 -9.76
C ALA A 321 -7.60 -4.83 -8.42
N SER A 322 -8.43 -4.74 -7.39
CA SER A 322 -8.04 -4.36 -6.02
C SER A 322 -7.09 -5.41 -5.39
N GLY A 323 -7.39 -6.70 -5.58
CA GLY A 323 -6.59 -7.82 -5.10
C GLY A 323 -5.22 -7.86 -5.74
N VAL A 324 -5.18 -7.77 -7.07
CA VAL A 324 -3.92 -7.75 -7.83
C VAL A 324 -3.07 -6.50 -7.51
N ARG A 325 -3.70 -5.34 -7.29
CA ARG A 325 -3.00 -4.14 -6.80
C ARG A 325 -2.38 -4.37 -5.43
N SER A 326 -3.07 -5.07 -4.53
CA SER A 326 -2.53 -5.43 -3.22
C SER A 326 -1.35 -6.40 -3.32
N ILE A 327 -1.39 -7.38 -4.23
CA ILE A 327 -0.26 -8.27 -4.51
C ILE A 327 0.95 -7.46 -5.01
N ALA A 328 0.74 -6.54 -5.96
CA ALA A 328 1.81 -5.68 -6.48
C ALA A 328 2.45 -4.84 -5.35
N LYS A 329 1.64 -4.30 -4.43
CA LYS A 329 2.13 -3.57 -3.25
C LYS A 329 2.95 -4.47 -2.32
N SER A 330 2.50 -5.70 -2.07
CA SER A 330 3.24 -6.67 -1.26
C SER A 330 4.58 -7.05 -1.89
N LEU A 331 4.62 -7.28 -3.20
CA LEU A 331 5.87 -7.53 -3.94
C LEU A 331 6.85 -6.36 -3.86
N LEU A 332 6.34 -5.12 -3.98
CA LEU A 332 7.16 -3.92 -3.85
C LEU A 332 7.72 -3.75 -2.44
N ASN A 333 6.90 -4.00 -1.41
CA ASN A 333 7.35 -3.97 -0.02
C ASN A 333 8.40 -5.05 0.26
N ALA A 334 8.23 -6.26 -0.28
CA ALA A 334 9.23 -7.32 -0.19
C ALA A 334 10.54 -6.93 -0.89
N ALA A 335 10.47 -6.25 -2.04
CA ALA A 335 11.66 -5.74 -2.74
C ALA A 335 12.38 -4.66 -1.92
N ARG A 336 11.63 -3.72 -1.31
CA ARG A 336 12.17 -2.70 -0.40
C ARG A 336 12.86 -3.32 0.80
N GLN A 337 12.21 -4.29 1.45
CA GLN A 337 12.76 -5.00 2.60
C GLN A 337 14.04 -5.75 2.23
N ARG A 338 14.02 -6.52 1.13
CA ARG A 338 15.20 -7.25 0.64
C ARG A 338 16.38 -6.31 0.34
N TRP A 339 16.12 -5.17 -0.30
CA TRP A 339 17.16 -4.17 -0.55
C TRP A 339 17.72 -3.61 0.75
N TRP A 340 16.86 -3.32 1.74
CA TRP A 340 17.30 -2.82 3.03
C TRP A 340 18.13 -3.87 3.78
N ASP A 341 17.70 -5.12 3.80
CA ASP A 341 18.43 -6.22 4.44
C ASP A 341 19.80 -6.48 3.81
N GLN A 342 19.88 -6.43 2.48
CA GLN A 342 21.17 -6.48 1.77
C GLN A 342 22.06 -5.30 2.16
N THR A 343 21.49 -4.11 2.26
CA THR A 343 22.21 -2.89 2.66
C THR A 343 22.69 -2.96 4.10
N ARG A 344 21.94 -3.61 5.01
CA ARG A 344 22.32 -3.77 6.42
C ARG A 344 23.68 -4.44 6.62
N THR A 345 24.13 -5.25 5.67
CA THR A 345 25.48 -5.87 5.68
C THR A 345 26.61 -4.86 5.53
N GLN A 346 26.33 -3.71 4.90
CA GLN A 346 27.30 -2.63 4.66
C GLN A 346 27.22 -1.52 5.72
N MET A 347 26.25 -1.60 6.64
CA MET A 347 26.05 -0.59 7.67
C MET A 347 27.04 -0.75 8.82
N SER A 348 27.54 0.37 9.34
CA SER A 348 28.34 0.35 10.56
C SER A 348 27.53 -0.21 11.73
N ALA A 349 28.19 -0.85 12.69
CA ALA A 349 27.54 -1.30 13.93
C ALA A 349 26.83 -0.15 14.65
N TRP A 350 27.40 1.07 14.59
CA TRP A 350 26.79 2.28 15.13
C TRP A 350 25.47 2.64 14.45
N TYR A 351 25.43 2.72 13.12
CA TYR A 351 24.20 3.10 12.42
C TYR A 351 23.09 2.06 12.64
N ARG A 352 23.44 0.77 12.70
CA ARG A 352 22.47 -0.30 12.95
C ARG A 352 21.76 -0.18 14.29
N GLN A 353 22.40 0.40 15.31
CA GLN A 353 21.78 0.60 16.62
C GLN A 353 20.57 1.55 16.57
N TRP A 354 20.46 2.39 15.54
CA TRP A 354 19.30 3.28 15.38
C TRP A 354 18.03 2.52 14.97
N GLU A 355 18.15 1.28 14.46
CA GLU A 355 17.01 0.40 14.11
C GLU A 355 15.99 1.03 13.16
N LEU A 356 16.51 1.87 12.26
CA LEU A 356 15.66 2.68 11.42
C LEU A 356 15.04 1.85 10.29
N PRO A 357 13.71 1.98 10.06
CA PRO A 357 13.08 1.34 8.92
C PRO A 357 13.42 2.09 7.63
N TYR A 358 13.40 1.38 6.52
CA TYR A 358 13.47 1.96 5.19
C TYR A 358 12.06 2.15 4.64
N GLN A 359 11.49 3.33 4.88
CA GLN A 359 10.16 3.73 4.44
C GLN A 359 10.29 4.86 3.42
N THR A 360 9.89 4.60 2.19
CA THR A 360 9.99 5.57 1.08
C THR A 360 8.64 6.20 0.73
N THR A 361 7.56 5.80 1.41
CA THR A 361 6.20 6.33 1.19
C THR A 361 5.84 7.45 2.15
N LYS A 362 6.67 7.70 3.16
CA LYS A 362 6.50 8.77 4.15
C LYS A 362 7.79 9.55 4.23
N THR A 363 7.69 10.87 4.22
CA THR A 363 8.82 11.75 4.47
C THR A 363 9.31 11.53 5.92
N PRO A 364 10.62 11.29 6.15
CA PRO A 364 11.18 11.21 7.50
C PRO A 364 10.85 12.48 8.27
N ILE A 365 10.29 12.33 9.47
CA ILE A 365 9.86 13.46 10.31
C ILE A 365 11.04 14.35 10.69
N GLU A 366 12.25 13.81 10.76
CA GLU A 366 13.46 14.58 11.07
C GLU A 366 13.81 15.64 10.01
N LEU A 367 13.19 15.58 8.82
CA LEU A 367 13.34 16.63 7.80
C LEU A 367 12.61 17.93 8.13
N THR A 368 11.77 17.96 9.17
CA THR A 368 11.17 19.21 9.68
C THR A 368 12.15 20.06 10.49
N LEU A 369 13.25 19.46 10.97
CA LEU A 369 14.27 20.15 11.74
C LEU A 369 14.97 21.25 10.92
N PRO A 370 15.38 22.38 11.54
CA PRO A 370 16.24 23.34 10.88
C PRO A 370 17.53 22.69 10.37
N ARG A 371 18.00 23.13 9.20
CA ARG A 371 19.17 22.52 8.53
C ARG A 371 20.40 22.36 9.44
N PRO A 372 20.79 23.33 10.30
CA PRO A 372 21.92 23.14 11.21
C PRO A 372 21.70 22.01 12.22
N VAL A 373 20.49 21.91 12.79
CA VAL A 373 20.11 20.85 13.76
C VAL A 373 20.12 19.49 13.08
N LEU A 374 19.53 19.40 11.88
CA LEU A 374 19.55 18.19 11.07
C LEU A 374 20.98 17.76 10.72
N ALA A 375 21.89 18.70 10.42
CA ALA A 375 23.29 18.38 10.12
C ALA A 375 23.97 17.67 11.30
N HIS A 376 23.75 18.16 12.53
CA HIS A 376 24.27 17.53 13.74
C HIS A 376 23.65 16.16 13.98
N LEU A 377 22.34 16.01 13.80
CA LEU A 377 21.67 14.73 13.91
C LEU A 377 22.25 13.68 12.94
N LEU A 378 22.38 14.03 11.66
CA LEU A 378 22.94 13.14 10.64
C LEU A 378 24.40 12.78 10.95
N ALA A 379 25.20 13.75 11.42
CA ALA A 379 26.56 13.50 11.88
C ALA A 379 26.58 12.48 13.02
N ILE A 380 25.80 12.70 14.08
CA ILE A 380 25.70 11.78 15.23
C ILE A 380 25.25 10.40 14.76
N ARG A 381 24.23 10.32 13.91
CA ARG A 381 23.65 9.07 13.41
C ARG A 381 24.63 8.23 12.59
N SER A 382 25.46 8.88 11.78
CA SER A 382 26.37 8.20 10.84
C SER A 382 27.82 8.08 11.34
N ARG A 383 28.21 8.88 12.34
CA ARG A 383 29.60 9.17 12.75
C ARG A 383 30.42 9.94 11.71
N HIS A 384 29.82 10.32 10.57
CA HIS A 384 30.47 11.18 9.59
C HIS A 384 30.22 12.63 9.98
N GLY A 385 31.12 13.16 10.80
CA GLY A 385 31.00 14.46 11.43
C GLY A 385 32.31 14.93 12.04
N ASP A 386 32.25 16.03 12.78
CA ASP A 386 33.35 16.52 13.61
C ASP A 386 33.53 15.63 14.85
N PHE A 387 34.09 14.44 14.64
CA PHE A 387 34.38 13.46 15.68
C PHE A 387 35.79 12.94 15.55
N ALA A 388 36.43 12.61 16.68
CA ALA A 388 37.82 12.17 16.70
C ALA A 388 38.06 10.98 15.76
N TRP A 389 37.19 9.96 15.80
CA TRP A 389 37.26 8.81 14.90
C TRP A 389 37.26 9.19 13.41
N TYR A 390 36.45 10.19 13.03
CA TYR A 390 36.34 10.61 11.64
C TYR A 390 37.64 11.27 11.16
N HIS A 391 38.15 12.22 11.94
CA HIS A 391 39.39 12.92 11.62
C HIS A 391 40.60 11.98 11.60
N ILE A 392 40.69 11.03 12.54
CA ILE A 392 41.73 10.00 12.55
C ILE A 392 41.64 9.13 11.30
N LYS A 393 40.44 8.64 10.96
CA LYS A 393 40.24 7.74 9.80
C LYS A 393 40.64 8.41 8.48
N PHE A 394 40.38 9.71 8.33
CA PHE A 394 40.65 10.46 7.10
C PHE A 394 41.95 11.29 7.15
N ARG A 395 42.76 11.14 8.21
CA ARG A 395 44.06 11.83 8.40
C ARG A 395 43.95 13.35 8.28
N HIS A 396 43.09 13.94 9.09
CA HIS A 396 42.98 15.39 9.21
C HIS A 396 43.86 15.89 10.37
N ASP A 397 45.11 16.25 10.07
CA ASP A 397 46.15 16.50 11.09
C ASP A 397 45.88 17.74 11.96
N THR A 398 45.15 18.74 11.44
CA THR A 398 44.86 19.99 12.15
C THR A 398 43.51 19.99 12.87
N ALA A 399 42.83 18.84 12.95
CA ALA A 399 41.49 18.78 13.51
C ALA A 399 41.51 18.68 15.04
N GLU A 400 40.67 19.47 15.70
CA GLU A 400 40.49 19.39 17.15
C GLU A 400 39.72 18.11 17.51
N LEU A 401 40.43 17.13 18.08
CA LEU A 401 39.87 15.83 18.43
C LEU A 401 39.12 15.84 19.76
N ASN A 402 39.37 16.84 20.60
CA ASN A 402 38.83 16.93 21.95
C ASN A 402 37.74 18.00 22.06
N CYS A 403 36.73 17.72 22.86
CA CYS A 403 35.80 18.73 23.35
C CYS A 403 36.54 19.64 24.34
N SER A 404 36.08 20.88 24.49
CA SER A 404 36.63 21.82 25.49
C SER A 404 36.52 21.33 26.95
N CYS A 405 35.83 20.21 27.20
CA CYS A 405 35.85 19.56 28.51
C CYS A 405 37.05 18.63 28.73
N GLY A 406 37.88 18.40 27.71
CA GLY A 406 39.10 17.58 27.72
C GLY A 406 38.91 16.12 27.28
N ARG A 407 37.74 15.72 26.77
CA ARG A 407 37.47 14.35 26.31
C ARG A 407 37.34 14.29 24.78
N LEU A 408 37.65 13.14 24.19
CA LEU A 408 37.50 12.91 22.76
C LEU A 408 36.06 13.18 22.27
N LYS A 409 35.95 13.82 21.11
CA LYS A 409 34.68 14.04 20.41
C LYS A 409 34.14 12.71 19.88
N THR A 410 33.18 12.12 20.58
CA THR A 410 32.39 10.98 20.08
C THR A 410 30.94 11.41 19.80
N PRO A 411 30.18 10.68 18.96
CA PRO A 411 28.80 11.03 18.62
C PRO A 411 27.89 11.24 19.84
N GLU A 412 28.04 10.38 20.84
CA GLU A 412 27.29 10.41 22.11
C GLU A 412 27.88 11.37 23.15
N HIS A 413 29.07 11.95 22.90
CA HIS A 413 29.80 12.73 23.89
C HIS A 413 29.00 13.91 24.45
N MET A 414 28.12 14.51 23.65
CA MET A 414 27.21 15.57 24.11
C MET A 414 26.47 15.19 25.40
N LEU A 415 26.01 13.94 25.51
CA LEU A 415 25.27 13.44 26.66
C LEU A 415 26.18 13.07 27.85
N PHE A 416 27.48 12.92 27.60
CA PHE A 416 28.49 12.62 28.62
C PHE A 416 29.31 13.84 29.04
N CYS A 417 29.19 14.96 28.32
CA CYS A 417 29.99 16.15 28.57
C CYS A 417 29.65 16.74 29.94
N ARG A 418 30.67 16.84 30.82
CA ARG A 418 30.50 17.43 32.17
C ARG A 418 29.96 18.87 32.16
N LYS A 419 30.24 19.62 31.09
CA LYS A 419 29.75 21.00 30.92
C LYS A 419 28.24 21.05 30.65
N ILE A 420 27.69 20.01 30.02
CA ILE A 420 26.25 19.89 29.73
C ILE A 420 25.50 19.26 30.88
N ARG A 421 26.07 18.25 31.54
CA ARG A 421 25.37 17.53 32.64
C ARG A 421 24.89 18.44 33.77
N ARG A 422 25.44 19.65 33.91
CA ARG A 422 24.94 20.69 34.83
C ARG A 422 23.49 21.11 34.55
N SER A 423 23.02 21.03 33.31
CA SER A 423 21.64 21.34 32.91
C SER A 423 20.73 20.13 32.84
N PHE A 424 21.17 18.95 33.32
CA PHE A 424 20.45 17.68 33.18
C PHE A 424 19.00 17.75 33.66
N SER A 425 18.72 18.47 34.75
CA SER A 425 17.37 18.66 35.29
C SER A 425 16.36 19.25 34.30
N ARG A 426 16.83 19.97 33.27
CA ARG A 426 16.02 20.66 32.26
C ARG A 426 16.00 19.97 30.90
N TRP A 427 16.65 18.80 30.77
CA TRP A 427 16.69 18.11 29.50
C TRP A 427 15.27 17.67 29.06
N PRO A 428 14.91 17.77 27.77
CA PRO A 428 13.63 17.27 27.27
C PRO A 428 13.54 15.76 27.41
N LEU A 429 12.35 15.22 27.74
CA LEU A 429 12.14 13.78 27.97
C LEU A 429 13.19 13.15 28.92
N ARG A 430 13.61 13.91 29.94
CA ARG A 430 14.73 13.58 30.82
C ARG A 430 14.62 12.17 31.40
N PRO A 431 15.66 11.31 31.28
CA PRO A 431 15.70 10.02 31.96
C PRO A 431 15.92 10.18 33.48
N SER A 432 15.67 9.12 34.26
CA SER A 432 15.83 9.17 35.74
C SER A 432 17.26 9.52 36.19
N SER A 433 18.26 9.12 35.41
CA SER A 433 19.67 9.43 35.64
C SER A 433 20.37 9.81 34.33
N PRO A 434 21.45 10.61 34.36
CA PRO A 434 22.19 10.97 33.16
C PRO A 434 22.71 9.71 32.45
N PRO A 435 22.58 9.61 31.11
CA PRO A 435 23.11 8.48 30.36
C PRO A 435 24.59 8.24 30.71
N SER A 436 24.90 7.04 31.17
CA SER A 436 26.21 6.65 31.68
C SER A 436 27.04 5.87 30.66
N ASN A 437 26.37 5.24 29.70
CA ASN A 437 26.97 4.40 28.68
C ASN A 437 26.33 4.66 27.30
N MET A 438 26.96 4.13 26.26
CA MET A 438 26.55 4.33 24.86
C MET A 438 25.11 3.86 24.59
N LYS A 439 24.69 2.73 25.19
CA LYS A 439 23.35 2.16 24.97
C LYS A 439 22.26 3.08 25.53
N GLU A 440 22.47 3.64 26.72
CA GLU A 440 21.58 4.64 27.31
C GLU A 440 21.55 5.93 26.50
N ALA A 441 22.71 6.38 26.01
CA ALA A 441 22.79 7.58 25.18
C ALA A 441 22.00 7.43 23.88
N VAL A 442 22.19 6.32 23.15
CA VAL A 442 21.43 6.05 21.92
C VAL A 442 19.94 5.89 22.21
N ARG A 443 19.55 5.22 23.30
CA ARG A 443 18.15 5.11 23.72
C ARG A 443 17.52 6.47 23.96
N TYR A 444 18.22 7.36 24.66
CA TYR A 444 17.73 8.70 24.92
C TYR A 444 17.64 9.53 23.63
N LEU A 445 18.64 9.50 22.75
CA LEU A 445 18.59 10.16 21.45
C LEU A 445 17.43 9.65 20.59
N LYS A 446 17.13 8.34 20.61
CA LYS A 446 15.95 7.79 19.94
C LYS A 446 14.64 8.34 20.51
N ALA A 447 14.54 8.44 21.84
CA ALA A 447 13.36 9.01 22.49
C ALA A 447 13.12 10.48 22.10
N LEU A 448 14.18 11.27 21.99
CA LEU A 448 14.09 12.66 21.50
C LEU A 448 13.64 12.78 20.05
N LEU A 449 13.72 11.72 19.25
CA LEU A 449 13.36 11.74 17.83
C LEU A 449 11.96 11.17 17.57
N THR A 450 11.19 10.82 18.60
CA THR A 450 9.75 10.59 18.44
C THR A 450 9.06 11.88 17.99
N GLU A 451 9.49 13.00 18.54
CA GLU A 451 9.16 14.37 18.12
C GLU A 451 10.47 15.15 17.98
N PRO A 452 10.96 15.38 16.74
CA PRO A 452 12.30 15.93 16.52
C PRO A 452 12.59 17.25 17.22
N GLU A 453 11.57 18.07 17.51
CA GLU A 453 11.67 19.33 18.25
C GLU A 453 12.31 19.16 19.64
N HIS A 454 12.19 17.98 20.26
CA HIS A 454 12.89 17.68 21.52
C HIS A 454 14.41 17.61 21.34
N PHE A 455 14.89 17.09 20.20
CA PHE A 455 16.32 17.09 19.91
C PHE A 455 16.84 18.51 19.67
N GLU A 456 16.07 19.33 18.95
CA GLU A 456 16.37 20.75 18.78
C GLU A 456 16.44 21.50 20.12
N SER A 457 15.41 21.35 20.96
CA SER A 457 15.35 21.94 22.30
C SER A 457 16.56 21.55 23.16
N LEU A 458 17.04 20.30 23.05
CA LEU A 458 18.27 19.88 23.73
C LEU A 458 19.50 20.63 23.20
N LEU A 459 19.64 20.81 21.89
CA LEU A 459 20.77 21.55 21.33
C LEU A 459 20.74 23.03 21.73
N GLU A 460 19.56 23.65 21.75
CA GLU A 460 19.38 25.04 22.17
C GLU A 460 19.71 25.26 23.65
N LEU A 461 19.18 24.38 24.52
CA LEU A 461 19.43 24.41 25.96
C LEU A 461 20.91 24.28 26.28
N THR A 462 21.59 23.34 25.61
CA THR A 462 22.96 22.95 25.95
C THR A 462 24.00 23.76 25.21
N LYS A 463 23.63 24.37 24.07
CA LYS A 463 24.52 25.09 23.15
C LYS A 463 25.75 24.26 22.79
N TYR A 464 25.63 22.92 22.75
CA TYR A 464 26.79 22.02 22.68
C TYR A 464 27.69 22.32 21.49
N PHE A 465 27.12 22.32 20.29
CA PHE A 465 27.87 22.50 19.05
C PHE A 465 28.26 23.96 18.77
N THR A 466 27.70 24.93 19.50
CA THR A 466 27.93 26.37 19.27
C THR A 466 28.86 27.00 20.29
N THR A 467 28.88 26.54 21.54
CA THR A 467 29.71 27.13 22.62
C THR A 467 30.66 26.14 23.29
N ILE A 468 30.27 24.87 23.43
CA ILE A 468 31.03 23.90 24.23
C ILE A 468 32.03 23.12 23.37
N CYS A 469 31.56 22.53 22.28
CA CYS A 469 32.31 21.64 21.40
C CYS A 469 32.17 22.15 19.98
N ARG A 470 32.89 23.23 19.69
CA ARG A 470 32.96 23.82 18.35
C ARG A 470 33.75 22.90 17.42
N ARG A 471 33.45 23.02 16.14
CA ARG A 471 34.18 22.34 15.06
C ARG A 471 35.66 22.69 15.08
#